data_AF-A0A1V1UM81-F1
#
_entry.id   AF-A0A1V1UM81-F1
#
_cell.length_a   1.000
_cell.length_b   1.000
_cell.length_c   1.000
_cell.angle_alpha   90.00
_cell.angle_beta   90.00
_cell.angle_gamma   90.00
#
_symmetry.space_group_name_H-M   'P 1'
#
loop_
_entity.id
_entity.type
_entity.pdbx_description
1 polymer ?
#
loop_
_entity_poly.entity_id
_entity_poly.type
_entity_poly.pdbx_seq_one_letter_code
_entity_poly.pdbx_strand_id
1 'polypeptide(L)'
;MRALVAILALVALAGCSSPREPVQRPPERVLVTPPALLLECESAPVVPDAETQRAVAEYIVILEAAGADCRSKLNAVRRFIERQTEK
;
A
#
# COMPACT_ATOMS: atom_id res chain seq x y z
N MET A 1 -45.40 1.77 -50.68
CA MET A 1 -45.32 2.84 -49.66
C MET A 1 -45.57 2.33 -48.24
N ARG A 2 -46.68 1.62 -47.94
CA ARG A 2 -46.97 1.09 -46.58
C ARG A 2 -45.88 0.17 -46.00
N ALA A 3 -45.30 -0.71 -46.82
CA ALA A 3 -44.21 -1.61 -46.38
C ALA A 3 -42.92 -0.87 -46.02
N LEU A 4 -42.64 0.25 -46.69
CA LEU A 4 -41.43 1.06 -46.46
C LEU A 4 -41.51 1.83 -45.14
N VAL A 5 -42.71 2.27 -44.76
CA VAL A 5 -42.98 2.92 -43.46
C VAL A 5 -42.83 1.93 -42.30
N ALA A 6 -43.26 0.68 -42.49
CA ALA A 6 -43.12 -0.37 -41.46
C ALA A 6 -41.66 -0.73 -41.19
N ILE A 7 -40.84 -0.82 -42.25
CA ILE A 7 -39.40 -1.11 -42.13
C ILE A 7 -38.67 0.06 -41.45
N LEU A 8 -39.00 1.31 -41.81
CA LEU A 8 -38.39 2.48 -41.19
C LEU A 8 -38.74 2.59 -39.69
N ALA A 9 -39.96 2.21 -39.31
CA ALA A 9 -40.38 2.17 -37.91
C ALA A 9 -39.61 1.10 -37.11
N LEU A 10 -39.40 -0.11 -37.66
CA LEU A 10 -38.65 -1.17 -36.99
C LEU A 10 -37.18 -0.80 -36.73
N VAL A 11 -36.53 -0.08 -37.66
CA VAL A 11 -35.14 0.38 -37.47
C VAL A 11 -35.03 1.46 -36.39
N ALA A 12 -36.05 2.33 -36.25
CA ALA A 12 -36.06 3.37 -35.24
C ALA A 12 -36.18 2.82 -33.80
N LEU A 13 -36.84 1.67 -33.60
CA LEU A 13 -36.98 1.07 -32.26
C LEU A 13 -35.73 0.32 -31.78
N ALA A 14 -34.85 -0.14 -32.68
CA ALA A 14 -33.65 -0.90 -32.32
C ALA A 14 -32.55 -0.06 -31.62
N GLY A 15 -32.63 1.28 -31.67
CA GLY A 15 -31.65 2.18 -31.06
C GLY A 15 -31.89 2.50 -29.57
N CYS A 16 -33.06 2.19 -29.01
CA CYS A 16 -33.41 2.56 -27.63
C CYS A 16 -32.94 1.56 -26.57
N SER A 17 -32.44 0.37 -26.96
CA SER A 17 -32.03 -0.67 -26.02
C SER A 17 -30.51 -0.85 -25.91
N SER A 18 -29.69 0.07 -26.41
CA SER A 18 -28.24 -0.01 -26.20
C SER A 18 -27.96 0.00 -24.69
N PRO A 19 -27.45 -1.10 -24.12
CA PRO A 19 -27.05 -1.11 -22.72
C PRO A 19 -25.93 -0.09 -22.59
N ARG A 20 -26.19 1.02 -21.88
CA ARG A 20 -25.11 1.91 -21.46
C ARG A 20 -24.27 1.10 -20.50
N GLU A 21 -23.11 0.67 -20.98
CA GLU A 21 -22.10 0.03 -20.14
C GLU A 21 -21.85 0.99 -18.97
N PRO A 22 -22.04 0.55 -17.71
CA PRO A 22 -21.80 1.41 -16.57
C PRO A 22 -20.36 1.87 -16.66
N VAL A 23 -20.14 3.19 -16.64
CA VAL A 23 -18.80 3.79 -16.57
C VAL A 23 -18.14 3.21 -15.33
N GLN A 24 -17.29 2.22 -15.51
CA GLN A 24 -16.48 1.65 -14.44
C GLN A 24 -15.48 2.73 -14.04
N ARG A 25 -15.84 3.54 -13.05
CA ARG A 25 -14.85 4.39 -12.39
C ARG A 25 -13.84 3.44 -11.75
N PRO A 26 -12.54 3.62 -12.00
CA PRO A 26 -11.52 2.89 -11.26
C PRO A 26 -11.82 3.02 -9.77
N PRO A 27 -11.76 1.93 -8.99
CA PRO A 27 -11.96 2.01 -7.56
C PRO A 27 -10.98 3.05 -7.00
N GLU A 28 -11.50 3.96 -6.17
CA GLU A 28 -10.69 4.95 -5.49
C GLU A 28 -9.66 4.21 -4.63
N ARG A 29 -8.37 4.37 -4.97
CA ARG A 29 -7.30 3.70 -4.23
C ARG A 29 -7.15 4.39 -2.89
N VAL A 30 -7.70 3.79 -1.84
CA VAL A 30 -7.43 4.19 -0.47
C VAL A 30 -5.98 3.82 -0.16
N LEU A 31 -5.12 4.83 0.03
CA LEU A 31 -3.74 4.61 0.47
C LEU A 31 -3.77 4.16 1.92
N VAL A 32 -3.55 2.87 2.16
CA VAL A 32 -3.42 2.32 3.52
C VAL A 32 -1.95 2.42 3.93
N THR A 33 -1.65 3.32 4.87
CA THR A 33 -0.30 3.49 5.41
C THR A 33 -0.04 2.45 6.52
N PRO A 34 1.22 1.96 6.68
CA PRO A 34 1.57 1.16 7.85
C PRO A 34 1.30 1.90 9.17
N PRO A 35 1.06 1.19 10.28
CA PRO A 35 0.96 1.80 11.60
C PRO A 35 2.18 2.67 11.92
N ALA A 36 1.96 3.88 12.45
CA ALA A 36 3.01 4.87 12.73
C ALA A 36 4.13 4.33 13.64
N LEU A 37 3.78 3.46 14.60
CA LEU A 37 4.72 2.78 15.50
C LEU A 37 5.79 1.93 14.79
N LEU A 38 5.57 1.55 13.52
CA LEU A 38 6.54 0.82 12.71
C LEU A 38 7.48 1.74 11.92
N LEU A 39 7.16 3.04 11.85
CA LEU A 39 7.89 4.03 11.06
C LEU A 39 8.95 4.77 11.89
N GLU A 40 8.96 4.54 13.20
CA GLU A 40 9.93 5.10 14.13
C GLU A 40 10.76 3.96 14.73
N CYS A 41 12.07 3.98 14.46
CA CYS A 41 13.03 3.08 15.08
C CYS A 41 13.61 3.71 16.35
N GLU A 42 14.06 2.85 17.27
CA GLU A 42 14.92 3.32 18.36
C GLU A 42 16.16 4.03 17.81
N SER A 43 16.53 5.14 18.43
CA SER A 43 17.65 5.96 18.01
C SER A 43 18.97 5.23 18.18
N ALA A 44 19.89 5.39 17.24
CA ALA A 44 21.24 4.89 17.41
C ALA A 44 21.89 5.53 18.66
N PRO A 45 22.52 4.73 19.54
CA PRO A 45 23.22 5.28 20.69
C PRO A 45 24.40 6.14 20.24
N VAL A 46 24.74 7.15 21.03
CA VAL A 46 25.94 7.96 20.82
C VAL A 46 27.17 7.10 21.12
N VAL A 47 28.17 7.15 20.24
CA VAL A 47 29.46 6.48 20.46
C VAL A 47 30.12 7.10 21.70
N PRO A 48 30.40 6.32 22.76
CA PRO A 48 31.03 6.84 23.95
C PRO A 48 32.53 7.08 23.71
N ASP A 49 33.09 8.04 24.44
CA ASP A 49 34.53 8.12 24.64
C ASP A 49 34.92 7.03 25.67
N ALA A 50 35.42 5.90 25.16
CA ALA A 50 35.52 4.66 25.94
C ALA A 50 36.94 4.41 26.43
N GLU A 51 37.16 4.57 27.72
CA GLU A 51 38.44 4.28 28.40
C GLU A 51 38.58 2.81 28.84
N THR A 52 37.48 2.04 28.78
CA THR A 52 37.47 0.64 29.25
C THR A 52 36.77 -0.29 28.27
N GLN A 53 37.23 -1.54 28.23
CA GLN A 53 36.60 -2.61 27.45
C GLN A 53 35.15 -2.87 27.88
N ARG A 54 34.84 -2.65 29.16
CA ARG A 54 33.47 -2.75 29.67
C ARG A 54 32.56 -1.72 29.01
N ALA A 55 32.99 -0.46 28.91
CA ALA A 55 32.21 0.60 28.27
C ALA A 55 31.96 0.30 26.78
N VAL A 56 32.97 -0.26 26.08
CA VAL A 56 32.82 -0.72 24.69
C VAL A 56 31.77 -1.85 24.60
N ALA A 57 31.84 -2.84 25.49
CA ALA A 57 30.89 -3.95 25.51
C ALA A 57 29.45 -3.49 25.78
N GLU A 58 29.26 -2.59 26.73
CA GLU A 58 27.94 -1.99 27.04
C GLU A 58 27.39 -1.23 25.83
N TYR A 59 28.22 -0.43 25.14
CA TYR A 59 27.82 0.26 23.92
C TYR A 59 27.40 -0.71 22.81
N ILE A 60 28.15 -1.78 22.58
CA ILE A 60 27.83 -2.78 21.54
C ILE A 60 26.47 -3.43 21.81
N VAL A 61 26.16 -3.76 23.07
CA VAL A 61 24.87 -4.36 23.43
C VAL A 61 23.72 -3.40 23.14
N ILE A 62 23.86 -2.13 23.51
CA ILE A 62 22.83 -1.10 23.26
C ILE A 62 22.66 -0.87 21.75
N LEU A 63 23.76 -0.82 21.01
CA LEU A 63 23.76 -0.64 19.56
C LEU A 63 23.07 -1.82 18.85
N GLU A 64 23.34 -3.04 19.29
CA GLU A 64 22.71 -4.25 18.74
C GLU A 64 21.20 -4.23 18.97
N ALA A 65 20.76 -3.88 20.18
CA ALA A 65 19.35 -3.78 20.55
C ALA A 65 18.60 -2.73 19.71
N ALA A 66 19.15 -1.51 19.59
CA ALA A 66 18.55 -0.45 18.76
C ALA A 66 18.46 -0.88 17.28
N GLY A 67 19.50 -1.56 16.78
CA GLY A 67 19.49 -2.13 15.43
C GLY A 67 18.45 -3.24 15.26
N ALA A 68 18.25 -4.09 16.28
CA ALA A 68 17.28 -5.18 16.27
C ALA A 68 15.84 -4.66 16.21
N ASP A 69 15.53 -3.60 16.97
CA ASP A 69 14.24 -2.90 16.90
C ASP A 69 13.94 -2.46 15.46
N CYS A 70 14.88 -1.75 14.83
CA CYS A 70 14.66 -1.21 13.50
C CYS A 70 14.50 -2.31 12.43
N ARG A 71 15.34 -3.36 12.48
CA ARG A 71 15.22 -4.52 11.58
C ARG A 71 13.87 -5.23 11.77
N SER A 72 13.40 -5.37 13.01
CA SER A 72 12.11 -6.00 13.31
C SER A 72 10.94 -5.20 12.72
N LYS A 73 10.92 -3.89 12.96
CA LYS A 73 9.89 -2.97 12.44
C LYS A 73 9.88 -2.92 10.91
N LEU A 74 11.04 -2.79 10.27
CA LEU A 74 11.15 -2.81 8.80
C LEU A 74 10.64 -4.12 8.20
N ASN A 75 10.92 -5.25 8.84
CA ASN A 75 10.34 -6.54 8.43
C ASN A 75 8.81 -6.56 8.54
N ALA A 76 8.24 -5.93 9.57
CA ALA A 76 6.79 -5.81 9.71
C ALA A 76 6.18 -4.89 8.63
N VAL A 77 6.84 -3.78 8.29
CA VAL A 77 6.45 -2.90 7.17
C VAL A 77 6.48 -3.65 5.84
N ARG A 78 7.56 -4.42 5.57
CA ARG A 78 7.66 -5.25 4.38
C ARG A 78 6.48 -6.21 4.26
N ARG A 79 6.19 -6.98 5.32
CA ARG A 79 5.04 -7.90 5.35
C ARG A 79 3.70 -7.18 5.17
N PHE A 80 3.59 -5.94 5.67
CA PHE A 80 2.39 -5.12 5.45
C PHE A 80 2.20 -4.81 3.97
N ILE A 81 3.26 -4.35 3.29
CA ILE A 81 3.23 -4.00 1.86
C ILE A 81 2.96 -5.24 1.00
N GLU A 82 3.60 -6.37 1.29
CA GLU A 82 3.40 -7.64 0.58
C GLU A 82 1.91 -8.03 0.59
N ARG A 83 1.25 -7.97 1.76
CA ARG A 83 -0.20 -8.24 1.88
C ARG A 83 -1.10 -7.24 1.16
N GLN A 84 -0.65 -6.01 0.94
CA GLN A 84 -1.40 -5.04 0.14
C GLN A 84 -1.24 -5.27 -1.36
N THR A 85 -0.12 -5.86 -1.79
CA THR A 85 0.20 -6.06 -3.22
C THR A 85 -0.38 -7.38 -3.76
N GLU A 86 -0.61 -8.38 -2.90
CA GLU A 86 -1.24 -9.66 -3.27
C GLU A 86 -2.77 -9.59 -3.44
N LYS A 87 -3.41 -8.44 -3.16
CA LYS A 87 -4.85 -8.20 -3.36
C LYS A 87 -5.12 -7.44 -4.64
#